data_AF-F0GL49-F1
#
_entry.id   AF-F0GL49-F1
#
_cell.length_a   1.000
_cell.length_b   1.000
_cell.length_c   1.000
_cell.angle_alpha   90.00
_cell.angle_beta   90.00
_cell.angle_gamma   90.00
#
_symmetry.space_group_name_H-M   'P 1'
#
loop_
_entity.id
_entity.type
_entity.pdbx_description
1 polymer ?
#
loop_
_entity_poly.entity_id
_entity_poly.type
_entity_poly.pdbx_seq_one_letter_code
_entity_poly.pdbx_strand_id
1 'polypeptide(L)' 'MLAAIATFIMLGGIAVAIHGLLFDLTDAVRYGAAAIATGATTAAIALNVWPTDPH' A
#
# COMPACT_ATOMS: atom_id res chain seq x y z
N MET A 1 -10.08 10.15 4.49
CA MET A 1 -9.34 9.42 5.55
C MET A 1 -8.79 8.08 5.05
N LEU A 2 -9.61 7.21 4.45
CA LEU A 2 -9.19 5.90 3.95
C LEU A 2 -7.99 5.96 2.99
N ALA A 3 -8.01 6.86 2.02
CA ALA A 3 -6.89 7.03 1.09
C ALA A 3 -5.57 7.36 1.80
N ALA A 4 -5.59 8.21 2.83
CA ALA A 4 -4.39 8.55 3.60
C ALA A 4 -3.85 7.35 4.37
N ILE A 5 -4.71 6.55 4.98
CA ILE A 5 -4.33 5.29 5.66
C ILE A 5 -3.71 4.33 4.65
N ALA A 6 -4.33 4.16 3.49
CA ALA A 6 -3.83 3.33 2.41
C ALA A 6 -2.43 3.78 1.93
N THR A 7 -2.20 5.08 1.86
CA THR A 7 -0.87 5.64 1.54
C THR A 7 0.17 5.26 2.60
N PHE A 8 -0.16 5.32 3.90
CA PHE A 8 0.79 4.91 4.94
C PHE A 8 1.11 3.41 4.89
N ILE A 9 0.13 2.56 4.60
CA ILE A 9 0.35 1.13 4.37
C ILE A 9 1.31 0.91 3.19
N MET A 10 1.11 1.65 2.09
CA MET A 10 1.99 1.59 0.93
C MET A 10 3.43 2.03 1.28
N LEU A 11 3.60 3.16 1.98
CA LEU A 11 4.92 3.65 2.40
C LEU A 11 5.66 2.66 3.32
N GLY A 12 4.94 2.07 4.28
CA GLY A 12 5.47 1.00 5.12
C GLY A 12 5.89 -0.23 4.28
N GLY A 13 5.07 -0.63 3.31
CA GLY A 13 5.39 -1.70 2.37
C GLY A 13 6.66 -1.44 1.55
N ILE A 14 6.85 -0.20 1.08
CA ILE A 14 8.09 0.22 0.39
C ILE A 14 9.29 0.05 1.32
N ALA A 15 9.21 0.53 2.57
CA ALA A 15 10.30 0.39 3.53
C ALA A 15 10.66 -1.08 3.80
N VAL A 16 9.65 -1.94 3.97
CA VAL A 16 9.85 -3.39 4.19
C VAL A 16 10.40 -4.09 2.94
N ALA A 17 9.94 -3.72 1.74
CA ALA A 17 10.45 -4.28 0.50
C ALA A 17 11.92 -3.90 0.26
N ILE A 18 12.28 -2.63 0.51
CA ILE A 18 13.67 -2.17 0.46
C ILE A 18 14.52 -2.93 1.47
N HIS A 19 14.04 -3.07 2.71
CA HIS A 19 14.73 -3.88 3.72
C HIS A 19 14.95 -5.31 3.24
N GLY A 20 13.93 -5.95 2.66
CA GLY A 20 14.06 -7.29 2.12
C GLY A 20 15.10 -7.40 0.99
N LEU A 21 15.15 -6.42 0.09
CA LEU A 21 16.14 -6.39 -0.99
C LEU A 21 17.57 -6.15 -0.47
N LEU A 22 17.72 -5.33 0.57
CA LEU A 22 19.04 -5.02 1.16
C LEU A 22 19.66 -6.20 1.91
N PHE A 23 18.82 -7.05 2.52
CA PHE A 23 19.27 -8.17 3.35
C PHE A 23 19.00 -9.55 2.72
N ASP A 24 18.63 -9.59 1.44
CA ASP A 24 18.27 -10.81 0.71
C ASP A 24 17.18 -11.66 1.41
N LEU A 25 16.20 -10.98 1.99
CA LEU A 25 15.08 -11.59 2.72
C LEU A 25 13.85 -11.64 1.82
N THR A 26 13.72 -12.74 1.07
CA THR A 26 12.62 -12.93 0.10
C THR A 26 11.23 -12.75 0.74
N ASP A 27 11.03 -13.21 1.97
CA ASP A 27 9.74 -13.04 2.66
C ASP A 27 9.44 -11.56 2.94
N ALA A 28 10.42 -10.79 3.39
CA ALA A 28 10.26 -9.35 3.60
C ALA A 28 9.94 -8.62 2.27
N VAL A 29 10.59 -8.99 1.17
CA VAL A 29 10.26 -8.45 -0.17
C VAL A 29 8.81 -8.76 -0.54
N ARG A 30 8.35 -10.00 -0.34
CA ARG A 30 6.98 -10.41 -0.68
C ARG A 30 5.93 -9.71 0.19
N TYR A 31 6.15 -9.62 1.50
CA TYR A 31 5.26 -8.88 2.40
C TYR A 31 5.23 -7.38 2.07
N GLY A 32 6.40 -6.78 1.78
CA GLY A 32 6.49 -5.39 1.35
C GLY A 32 5.74 -5.15 0.04
N ALA A 33 5.94 -5.99 -0.97
CA ALA A 33 5.24 -5.91 -2.25
C ALA A 33 3.71 -6.07 -2.09
N ALA A 34 3.26 -6.98 -1.24
CA ALA A 34 1.84 -7.14 -0.94
C ALA A 34 1.25 -5.89 -0.25
N ALA A 35 1.97 -5.31 0.71
CA ALA A 35 1.56 -4.06 1.36
C ALA A 35 1.51 -2.86 0.38
N ILE A 36 2.46 -2.80 -0.57
CA ILE A 36 2.43 -1.79 -1.64
C ILE A 36 1.19 -1.96 -2.51
N ALA A 37 0.95 -3.17 -3.01
CA ALA A 37 -0.17 -3.45 -3.90
C ALA A 37 -1.51 -3.15 -3.22
N THR A 38 -1.70 -3.63 -1.99
CA THR A 38 -2.91 -3.37 -1.20
C THR A 38 -3.11 -1.88 -0.91
N GLY A 39 -2.06 -1.17 -0.51
CA GLY A 39 -2.11 0.28 -0.27
C GLY A 39 -2.43 1.07 -1.54
N ALA A 40 -1.75 0.78 -2.65
CA ALA A 40 -1.96 1.45 -3.93
C ALA A 40 -3.38 1.21 -4.47
N THR A 41 -3.85 -0.03 -4.48
CA THR A 41 -5.21 -0.38 -4.93
C THR A 41 -6.27 0.27 -4.05
N THR A 42 -6.10 0.23 -2.72
CA THR A 42 -7.06 0.84 -1.79
C THR A 42 -7.09 2.36 -1.95
N ALA A 43 -5.94 3.01 -2.11
CA ALA A 43 -5.86 4.44 -2.37
C ALA A 43 -6.55 4.79 -3.70
N ALA A 44 -6.29 4.02 -4.77
CA ALA A 44 -6.94 4.23 -6.07
C ALA A 44 -8.47 4.10 -5.97
N ILE A 45 -8.98 3.10 -5.26
CA ILE A 45 -10.43 2.94 -5.03
C ILE A 45 -10.98 4.10 -4.19
N ALA A 46 -10.32 4.43 -3.07
CA ALA A 46 -10.79 5.48 -2.18
C ALA A 46 -10.77 6.88 -2.81
N LEU A 47 -9.90 7.11 -3.78
CA LEU A 47 -9.81 8.38 -4.51
C LEU A 47 -10.70 8.44 -5.76
N ASN A 48 -10.94 7.31 -6.44
CA ASN A 48 -11.63 7.32 -7.74
C ASN A 48 -13.03 6.69 -7.72
N VAL A 49 -13.33 5.79 -6.79
CA VAL A 49 -14.55 4.94 -6.81
C VAL A 49 -15.42 5.15 -5.58
N TRP A 50 -14.94 5.91 -4.57
CA TRP A 50 -15.74 6.20 -3.39
C TRP A 50 -17.04 6.90 -3.79
N PRO A 51 -18.21 6.49 -3.28
CA PRO A 51 -19.49 7.07 -3.68
C PRO A 51 -19.47 8.57 -3.36
N THR A 52 -19.48 9.38 -4.42
CA THR A 52 -19.87 10.77 -4.34
C THR A 52 -21.35 10.80 -3.97
N ASP A 53 -21.67 11.61 -2.97
CA ASP A 53 -22.97 11.79 -2.34
C ASP A 53 -24.17 11.63 -3.31
N PRO A 54 -25.18 10.79 -3.03
CA PRO A 54 -26.43 10.75 -3.79
C PRO A 54 -27.36 11.88 -3.33
N HIS A 55 -26.95 13.13 -3.51
CA HIS A 55 -27.78 14.32 -3.31
C HIS A 55 -27.54 15.36 -4.39
#